data_AF-A0A958RAG2-F1
#
_entry.id   AF-A0A958RAG2-F1
#
_cell.length_a   1.000
_cell.length_b   1.000
_cell.length_c   1.000
_cell.angle_alpha   90.00
_cell.angle_beta   90.00
_cell.angle_gamma   90.00
#
_symmetry.space_group_name_H-M   'P 1'
#
loop_
_entity.id
_entity.type
_entity.pdbx_description
1 polymer ?
#
loop_
_entity_poly.entity_id
_entity_poly.type
_entity_poly.pdbx_seq_one_letter_code
_entity_poly.pdbx_strand_id
1 'polypeptide(L)' 'IGYFIADQQSNFYQSPVFTQVLQYVQSHSQQAKLKEKQTRNGLRLLLTFERITSVEKALQVLEPLKVVPSQIASK' A
#
# COMPACT_ATOMS: atom_id res chain seq x y z
N ILE A 1 -2.10 1.85 -9.96
CA ILE A 1 -0.93 1.07 -9.48
C ILE A 1 -0.13 2.00 -8.57
N GLY A 2 0.23 1.56 -7.37
CA GLY A 2 1.08 2.31 -6.44
C GLY A 2 2.47 1.70 -6.35
N TYR A 3 3.50 2.54 -6.30
CA TYR A 3 4.88 2.12 -6.11
C TYR A 3 5.33 2.50 -4.69
N PHE A 4 5.95 1.55 -4.01
CA PHE A 4 6.67 1.87 -2.78
C PHE A 4 8.07 2.40 -3.10
N ILE A 5 8.70 2.97 -2.07
CA ILE A 5 10.07 3.45 -2.12
C ILE A 5 11.03 2.32 -2.53
N ALA A 6 12.04 2.65 -3.32
CA ALA A 6 12.95 1.63 -3.85
C ALA A 6 13.90 1.05 -2.77
N ASP A 7 14.21 1.84 -1.75
CA ASP A 7 15.09 1.42 -0.66
C ASP A 7 14.36 0.47 0.30
N GLN A 8 14.62 -0.82 0.17
CA GLN A 8 14.05 -1.88 1.01
C GLN A 8 14.50 -1.84 2.46
N GLN A 9 15.61 -1.18 2.76
CA GLN A 9 16.12 -1.03 4.13
C GLN A 9 15.51 0.18 4.84
N SER A 10 14.72 0.99 4.14
CA SER A 10 14.07 2.14 4.73
C SER A 10 13.16 1.73 5.89
N ASN A 11 13.21 2.54 6.95
CA ASN A 11 12.35 2.42 8.14
C ASN A 11 10.84 2.42 7.81
N PHE A 12 10.45 2.92 6.63
CA PHE A 12 9.06 2.84 6.17
C PHE A 12 8.55 1.40 6.12
N TYR A 13 9.35 0.44 5.66
CA TYR A 13 8.93 -0.97 5.57
C TYR A 13 8.80 -1.65 6.95
N GLN A 14 9.35 -1.04 8.00
CA GLN A 14 9.18 -1.46 9.39
C GLN A 14 8.10 -0.64 10.12
N SER A 15 7.50 0.34 9.44
CA SER A 15 6.54 1.25 10.06
C SER A 15 5.18 0.57 10.26
N PRO A 16 4.42 0.99 11.29
CA PRO A 16 3.04 0.52 11.50
C PRO A 16 2.14 0.77 10.30
N VAL A 17 2.39 1.85 9.55
CA VAL A 17 1.64 2.20 8.33
C VAL A 17 1.81 1.10 7.28
N PHE A 18 3.04 0.65 7.04
CA PHE A 18 3.28 -0.42 6.07
C PHE A 18 2.72 -1.76 6.56
N THR A 19 2.80 -2.05 7.86
CA THR A 19 2.15 -3.24 8.44
C THR A 19 0.64 -3.26 8.18
N GLN A 20 -0.06 -2.13 8.31
CA GLN A 20 -1.50 -2.04 7.99
C GLN A 20 -1.76 -2.33 6.51
N VAL A 21 -0.90 -1.83 5.61
CA VAL A 21 -1.01 -2.14 4.17
C VAL A 21 -0.86 -3.65 3.92
N LEU A 22 0.12 -4.31 4.57
CA LEU A 22 0.29 -5.76 4.46
C LEU A 22 -0.95 -6.52 4.94
N GLN A 23 -1.49 -6.15 6.11
CA GLN A 23 -2.70 -6.76 6.67
C GLN A 23 -3.91 -6.58 5.75
N TYR A 24 -4.07 -5.39 5.15
CA TYR A 24 -5.13 -5.12 4.19
C TYR A 24 -5.02 -6.02 2.96
N VAL A 25 -3.83 -6.13 2.36
CA VAL A 25 -3.59 -6.99 1.19
C VAL A 25 -3.85 -8.46 1.52
N GLN A 26 -3.41 -8.93 2.69
CA GLN A 26 -3.63 -10.31 3.12
C GLN A 26 -5.11 -10.64 3.31
N SER A 27 -5.87 -9.73 3.93
CA SER A 27 -7.31 -9.88 4.15
C SER A 27 -8.15 -9.69 2.87
N HIS A 28 -7.63 -8.98 1.86
CA HIS A 28 -8.33 -8.64 0.62
C HIS A 28 -7.59 -9.12 -0.64
N SER A 29 -7.05 -10.35 -0.61
CA SER A 29 -6.19 -10.92 -1.66
C SER A 29 -6.82 -10.99 -3.08
N GLN A 30 -8.16 -11.00 -3.16
CA GLN A 30 -8.88 -10.96 -4.44
C GLN A 30 -8.96 -9.54 -5.06
N GLN A 31 -8.79 -8.50 -4.23
CA GLN A 31 -8.97 -7.11 -4.63
C GLN A 31 -7.62 -6.38 -4.71
N ALA A 32 -6.70 -6.67 -3.79
CA ALA A 32 -5.39 -6.06 -3.71
C ALA A 32 -4.27 -7.11 -3.77
N LYS A 33 -3.20 -6.78 -4.48
CA LYS A 33 -2.00 -7.61 -4.60
C LYS A 33 -0.75 -6.79 -4.40
N LEU A 34 0.19 -7.38 -3.68
CA LEU A 34 1.54 -6.86 -3.51
C LEU A 34 2.47 -7.68 -4.38
N LYS A 35 3.26 -7.03 -5.22
CA LYS A 35 4.17 -7.69 -6.16
C LYS A 35 5.52 -7.02 -6.15
N GLU A 36 6.57 -7.81 -6.24
CA GLU A 36 7.90 -7.29 -6.53
C GLU A 36 8.08 -7.13 -8.03
N LYS A 37 8.73 -6.04 -8.44
CA LYS A 37 9.06 -5.79 -9.84
C LYS A 37 10.47 -5.22 -9.91
N GLN A 38 11.32 -5.87 -10.69
CA GLN A 38 12.60 -5.30 -11.06
C GLN A 38 12.38 -4.06 -11.93
N THR A 39 12.94 -2.93 -11.49
CA THR A 39 12.97 -1.67 -12.25
C THR A 39 14.40 -1.35 -12.65
N ARG A 40 14.59 -0.34 -13.51
CA ARG A 40 15.93 0.16 -13.87
C ARG A 40 16.76 0.58 -12.65
N ASN A 41 16.09 0.93 -11.55
CA ASN A 41 16.70 1.43 -10.32
C ASN A 41 16.57 0.43 -9.16
N GLY A 42 16.48 -0.88 -9.45
CA GLY A 42 16.40 -1.94 -8.44
C GLY A 42 14.99 -2.52 -8.24
N LEU A 43 14.87 -3.43 -7.27
CA LEU A 43 13.63 -4.14 -6.94
C LEU A 43 12.67 -3.18 -6.23
N ARG A 44 11.46 -3.02 -6.78
CA ARG A 44 10.40 -2.22 -6.16
C ARG A 44 9.22 -3.09 -5.80
N LEU A 45 8.59 -2.75 -4.68
CA LEU A 45 7.31 -3.30 -4.31
C LEU A 45 6.18 -2.48 -4.96
N LEU A 46 5.18 -3.17 -5.47
CA LEU A 46 4.02 -2.60 -6.17
C LEU A 46 2.74 -3.06 -5.48
N LEU A 47 1.86 -2.10 -5.20
CA LEU A 47 0.49 -2.36 -4.80
C LEU A 47 -0.43 -2.20 -6.02
N THR A 48 -1.19 -3.24 -6.33
CA THR A 48 -2.15 -3.23 -7.44
C THR A 48 -3.53 -3.59 -6.92
N PHE A 49 -4.53 -2.80 -7.31
CA PHE A 49 -5.94 -3.13 -7.10
C PHE A 49 -6.55 -3.62 -8.41
N GLU A 50 -7.29 -4.73 -8.34
CA GLU A 50 -7.93 -5.36 -9.50
C GLU A 50 -9.41 -4.92 -9.60
N ARG A 51 -9.96 -4.94 -10.81
CA ARG A 51 -11.39 -4.68 -11.10
C ARG A 51 -11.90 -3.31 -10.61
N ILE A 52 -11.06 -2.29 -10.68
CA ILE A 52 -11.43 -0.89 -10.45
C ILE A 52 -11.92 -0.30 -11.78
N THR A 53 -13.23 -0.04 -11.86
CA THR A 53 -13.91 0.42 -13.09
C THR A 53 -14.38 1.87 -13.02
N SER A 54 -14.32 2.49 -11.83
CA SER A 54 -14.73 3.88 -11.61
C SER A 54 -13.88 4.53 -10.53
N VAL A 55 -13.92 5.86 -10.47
CA VAL A 55 -13.18 6.66 -9.48
C VAL A 55 -13.74 6.41 -8.07
N GLU A 56 -15.05 6.28 -7.92
CA GLU A 56 -15.72 6.03 -6.64
C GLU A 56 -15.24 4.71 -6.05
N LYS A 57 -15.15 3.66 -6.89
CA LYS A 57 -14.63 2.36 -6.47
C LYS A 57 -13.14 2.46 -6.08
N ALA A 58 -12.36 3.27 -6.79
CA ALA A 58 -10.97 3.53 -6.42
C ALA A 58 -10.86 4.20 -5.04
N LEU A 59 -11.73 5.17 -4.74
CA LEU A 59 -11.76 5.85 -3.45
C LEU A 59 -12.15 4.90 -2.31
N GLN A 60 -13.15 4.04 -2.52
CA GLN A 60 -13.59 3.05 -1.54
C GLN A 60 -12.49 2.05 -1.17
N VAL A 61 -11.75 1.52 -2.14
CA VAL A 61 -10.67 0.56 -1.83
C VAL A 61 -9.45 1.21 -1.18
N LEU A 62 -9.27 2.52 -1.34
CA LEU A 62 -8.19 3.27 -0.71
C LEU A 62 -8.56 3.80 0.68
N GLU A 63 -9.85 3.88 1.00
CA GLU A 63 -10.33 4.41 2.29
C GLU A 63 -9.74 3.71 3.51
N PRO A 64 -9.65 2.36 3.56
CA PRO A 64 -9.04 1.66 4.70
C PRO A 64 -7.54 1.92 4.86
N LEU A 65 -6.88 2.43 3.81
CA LEU A 65 -5.45 2.76 3.82
C LEU A 65 -5.19 4.23 4.17
N LYS A 66 -6.24 5.04 4.36
CA LYS A 66 -6.07 6.43 4.79
C LYS A 66 -5.56 6.45 6.23
N VAL A 67 -4.37 7.03 6.42
CA VAL A 67 -3.87 7.34 7.75
C VAL A 67 -4.69 8.52 8.28
N VAL A 68 -5.53 8.27 9.29
CA VAL A 68 -6.27 9.34 9.94
C VAL A 68 -5.28 10.19 10.75
N PRO A 69 -5.17 11.51 10.52
CA PRO A 69 -4.21 12.39 11.21
C PRO A 69 -4.34 12.40 12.75
N SER A 70 -5.47 11.96 13.30
CA SER A 70 -5.71 11.87 14.74
C SER A 70 -4.83 10.83 15.45
N GLN A 71 -4.10 9.97 14.73
CA GLN A 71 -3.11 9.04 15.28
C GLN A 71 -1.68 9.60 15.29
N ILE A 72 -1.46 10.79 14.72
CA ILE A 72 -0.13 11.43 14.61
C ILE A 72 0.00 12.58 15.64
N ALA A 73 -1.11 13.14 16.12
CA ALA A 73 -1.15 14.31 17.02
C ALA A 73 -1.19 13.97 18.53
N SER A 74 -0.72 12.79 18.94
CA SER A 74 -0.56 12.46 20.36
C SER A 74 0.69 11.62 20.58
N LYS A 75 1.84 12.24 20.35
CA LYS A 75 3.08 11.89 21.03
C LYS A 75 4.02 13.09 21.10
#